data_AF-A0A0Q6G1R2-F1
#
_entry.id   AF-A0A0Q6G1R2-F1
#
_cell.length_a   1.000
_cell.length_b   1.000
_cell.length_c   1.000
_cell.angle_alpha   90.00
_cell.angle_beta   90.00
_cell.angle_gamma   90.00
#
_symmetry.space_group_name_H-M   'P 1'
#
loop_
_entity.id
_entity.type
_entity.pdbx_description
1 polymer ?
#
loop_
_entity_poly.entity_id
_entity_poly.type
_entity_poly.pdbx_seq_one_letter_code
_entity_poly.pdbx_strand_id
1 'polypeptide(L)' 'MITNKTAMEVQNIVRAGGSVEVDGGRFTAMELQNIARSLLPGAFLKVHNSDRYTAMELQNTARAKPGQVVLG' A
#
# COMPACT_ATOMS: atom_id res chain seq x y z
N MET A 1 -11.83 2.04 2.40
CA MET A 1 -10.79 1.32 3.15
C MET A 1 -11.09 -0.17 3.24
N ILE A 2 -10.13 -1.02 2.85
CA ILE A 2 -10.18 -2.49 2.91
C ILE A 2 -9.70 -2.93 4.30
N THR A 3 -10.57 -3.65 5.03
CA THR A 3 -10.33 -4.05 6.43
C THR A 3 -10.39 -5.56 6.66
N ASN A 4 -10.66 -6.36 5.61
CA ASN A 4 -10.75 -7.81 5.73
C ASN A 4 -10.21 -8.55 4.49
N LYS A 5 -9.06 -8.09 3.99
CA LYS A 5 -8.31 -8.76 2.92
C LYS A 5 -6.87 -8.97 3.37
N THR A 6 -6.28 -10.06 2.90
CA THR A 6 -4.86 -10.39 3.01
C THR A 6 -4.03 -9.51 2.08
N ALA A 7 -2.72 -9.42 2.30
CA ALA A 7 -1.83 -8.67 1.41
C ALA A 7 -1.86 -9.20 -0.03
N MET A 8 -2.00 -10.52 -0.20
CA MET A 8 -2.09 -11.16 -1.51
C MET A 8 -3.39 -10.79 -2.24
N GLU A 9 -4.53 -10.78 -1.55
CA GLU A 9 -5.80 -10.33 -2.15
C GLU A 9 -5.73 -8.86 -2.58
N VAL A 10 -5.14 -7.98 -1.74
CA VAL A 10 -4.95 -6.56 -2.09
C VAL A 10 -4.01 -6.42 -3.29
N GLN A 11 -2.92 -7.19 -3.34
CA GLN A 11 -2.02 -7.23 -4.50
C GLN A 11 -2.75 -7.61 -5.79
N ASN A 12 -3.63 -8.61 -5.74
CA ASN A 12 -4.39 -9.03 -6.92
C ASN A 12 -5.34 -7.93 -7.40
N ILE A 13 -5.96 -7.17 -6.48
CA ILE A 13 -6.81 -6.02 -6.83
C ILE A 13 -5.99 -4.92 -7.53
N VAL A 14 -4.84 -4.53 -6.97
CA VAL A 14 -4.01 -3.47 -7.58
C VAL A 14 -3.38 -3.90 -8.90
N ARG A 15 -3.06 -5.20 -9.06
CA ARG A 15 -2.60 -5.79 -10.34
C ARG A 15 -3.67 -5.76 -11.43
N ALA A 16 -4.94 -5.77 -11.05
CA ALA A 16 -6.05 -5.57 -11.96
C ALA A 16 -6.32 -4.08 -12.27
N GLY A 17 -5.49 -3.16 -11.76
CA GLY A 17 -5.63 -1.71 -11.94
C GLY A 17 -6.51 -1.03 -10.89
N GLY A 18 -6.94 -1.75 -9.85
CA GLY A 18 -7.73 -1.19 -8.76
C GLY A 18 -6.90 -0.23 -7.90
N SER A 19 -7.49 0.92 -7.53
CA SER A 19 -6.97 1.74 -6.44
C SER A 19 -7.53 1.26 -5.12
N VAL A 20 -6.70 1.25 -4.09
CA VAL A 20 -7.08 0.71 -2.78
C VAL A 20 -6.68 1.65 -1.66
N GLU A 21 -7.50 1.65 -0.61
CA GLU A 21 -7.13 2.23 0.67
C GLU A 21 -7.09 1.12 1.71
N VAL A 22 -6.04 1.07 2.52
CA VAL A 22 -5.81 0.00 3.51
C VAL A 22 -5.54 0.58 4.89
N ASP A 23 -5.86 -0.19 5.92
CA ASP A 23 -5.40 0.08 7.28
C ASP A 23 -3.99 -0.48 7.48
N GLY A 24 -2.99 0.38 7.62
CA GLY A 24 -1.60 0.02 7.91
C GLY A 24 -1.44 -0.79 9.19
N GLY A 25 -2.40 -0.71 10.13
CA GLY A 25 -2.46 -1.58 11.29
C GLY A 25 -2.45 -3.07 10.98
N ARG A 26 -2.87 -3.46 9.76
CA ARG A 26 -3.09 -4.85 9.35
C ARG A 26 -2.00 -5.44 8.46
N PHE A 27 -1.02 -4.62 8.05
CA PHE A 27 0.04 -5.04 7.14
C PHE A 27 1.41 -4.75 7.74
N THR A 28 2.39 -5.54 7.37
CA THR A 28 3.81 -5.21 7.58
C THR A 28 4.27 -4.17 6.55
N ALA A 29 5.36 -3.45 6.86
CA ALA A 29 5.96 -2.53 5.90
C ALA A 29 6.37 -3.23 4.59
N MET A 30 6.84 -4.48 4.68
CA MET A 30 7.20 -5.29 3.51
C MET A 30 5.98 -5.65 2.65
N GLU A 31 4.84 -5.97 3.27
CA GLU A 31 3.59 -6.23 2.53
C GLU A 31 3.09 -4.98 1.80
N LEU A 32 3.12 -3.81 2.46
CA LEU A 32 2.76 -2.54 1.83
C LEU A 32 3.67 -2.21 0.65
N GLN A 33 4.98 -2.43 0.78
CA GLN A 33 5.92 -2.28 -0.33
C GLN A 33 5.56 -3.20 -1.51
N ASN A 34 5.23 -4.47 -1.24
CA ASN A 34 4.87 -5.42 -2.29
C ASN A 34 3.52 -5.09 -2.96
N ILE A 35 2.55 -4.58 -2.21
CA ILE A 35 1.30 -4.00 -2.75
C ILE A 35 1.64 -2.80 -3.65
N ALA A 36 2.42 -1.84 -3.16
CA ALA A 36 2.79 -0.65 -3.92
C ALA A 36 3.53 -0.99 -5.23
N ARG A 37 4.49 -1.92 -5.21
CA ARG A 37 5.19 -2.40 -6.42
C ARG A 37 4.25 -2.96 -7.48
N SER A 38 3.11 -3.49 -7.06
CA SER A 38 2.13 -4.14 -7.93
C SER A 38 1.12 -3.17 -8.57
N LEU A 39 1.17 -1.88 -8.22
CA LEU A 39 0.29 -0.86 -8.80
C LEU A 39 0.56 -0.66 -10.30
N LEU A 40 -0.52 -0.54 -11.08
CA LEU A 40 -0.50 -0.13 -12.49
C LEU A 40 -0.57 1.40 -12.62
N PRO A 41 -0.14 1.98 -13.76
CA PRO A 41 -0.35 3.40 -14.05
C PRO A 41 -1.82 3.81 -13.86
N GLY A 42 -2.05 4.89 -13.11
CA GLY A 42 -3.40 5.39 -12.81
C GLY A 42 -4.04 4.80 -11.55
N ALA A 43 -3.47 3.75 -10.95
CA ALA A 43 -3.91 3.22 -9.66
C ALA A 43 -3.14 3.86 -8.49
N PHE A 44 -3.71 3.83 -7.28
CA PHE A 44 -3.04 4.26 -6.06
C PHE A 44 -3.25 3.31 -4.87
N LEU A 45 -2.31 3.39 -3.91
CA LEU A 45 -2.41 2.81 -2.58
C LEU A 45 -2.45 3.95 -1.55
N LYS A 46 -3.55 4.07 -0.81
CA LYS A 46 -3.61 4.92 0.38
C LYS A 46 -3.47 4.07 1.63
N VAL A 47 -2.48 4.36 2.47
CA VAL A 47 -2.26 3.69 3.75
C VAL A 47 -2.72 4.63 4.85
N HIS A 48 -3.76 4.22 5.58
CA HIS A 48 -4.20 4.88 6.81
C HIS A 48 -3.47 4.29 8.02
N ASN A 49 -3.46 4.99 9.15
CA ASN A 49 -2.80 4.55 10.39
C ASN A 49 -1.31 4.22 10.18
N SER A 50 -0.62 5.01 9.36
CA SER A 50 0.77 4.79 8.97
C SER A 50 1.80 5.24 10.02
N ASP A 51 1.37 5.94 11.08
CA ASP A 51 2.21 6.45 12.17
C ASP A 51 2.96 5.36 12.97
N ARG A 52 2.52 4.10 12.87
CA ARG A 52 3.20 2.97 13.50
C ARG A 52 4.52 2.58 12.82
N TYR A 53 4.75 3.03 11.60
CA TYR A 53 5.94 2.71 10.83
C TYR A 53 7.00 3.80 11.00
N THR A 54 8.26 3.40 10.89
CA THR A 54 9.37 4.35 10.84
C THR A 54 9.33 5.17 9.56
N ALA A 55 9.91 6.37 9.59
CA ALA A 55 10.06 7.20 8.40
C ALA A 55 10.78 6.46 7.25
N MET A 56 11.75 5.60 7.56
CA MET A 56 12.47 4.80 6.56
C MET A 56 11.55 3.76 5.89
N GLU A 57 10.69 3.08 6.66
CA GLU A 57 9.71 2.14 6.11
C GLU A 57 8.69 2.82 5.21
N LEU A 58 8.21 3.99 5.63
CA LEU A 58 7.30 4.81 4.85
C LEU A 58 7.95 5.31 3.55
N GLN A 59 9.20 5.78 3.62
CA GLN A 59 9.99 6.17 2.45
C GLN A 59 10.18 5.01 1.49
N ASN A 60 10.51 3.81 1.99
CA ASN A 60 10.67 2.62 1.15
C ASN A 60 9.34 2.21 0.49
N THR A 61 8.22 2.34 1.20
CA THR A 61 6.89 2.09 0.65
C THR A 61 6.53 3.10 -0.44
N ALA A 62 6.74 4.39 -0.21
CA ALA A 62 6.50 5.42 -1.22
C ALA A 62 7.42 5.29 -2.45
N ARG A 63 8.69 4.92 -2.22
CA ARG A 63 9.69 4.68 -3.29
C ARG A 63 9.37 3.47 -4.15
N ALA A 64 8.60 2.51 -3.64
CA ALA A 64 8.19 1.34 -4.41
C ALA A 64 7.37 1.73 -5.66
N LYS A 65 6.59 2.82 -5.57
CA LYS A 65 5.84 3.39 -6.68
C LYS A 65 5.63 4.90 -6.49
N PRO A 66 6.62 5.72 -6.88
CA PRO A 66 6.58 7.16 -6.63
C PRO A 66 5.31 7.82 -7.19
N GLY A 67 4.65 8.66 -6.38
CA GLY A 67 3.44 9.38 -6.74
C GLY A 67 2.14 8.58 -6.69
N GLN A 68 2.18 7.26 -6.45
CA GLN A 68 0.99 6.40 -6.36
C GLN A 68 0.73 5.88 -4.94
N VAL A 69 1.55 6.27 -3.97
CA VAL A 69 1.39 5.92 -2.55
C VAL A 69 1.07 7.18 -1.76
N VAL A 70 -0.05 7.15 -1.03
CA VAL A 70 -0.49 8.21 -0.13
C VAL A 70 -0.42 7.68 1.31
N LEU A 71 0.26 8.41 2.19
CA LEU A 71 0.45 8.04 3.59
C LEU A 71 -0.38 8.97 4.48
N GLY A 72 -1.15 8.39 5.40
CA GLY A 72 -1.89 9.10 6.44
C GLY A 72 -2.39 8.17 7.53
#